data_AF-A0A3N1H3Z2-F1
#
_entry.id   AF-A0A3N1H3Z2-F1
#
_cell.length_a   1.000
_cell.length_b   1.000
_cell.length_c   1.000
_cell.angle_alpha   90.00
_cell.angle_beta   90.00
_cell.angle_gamma   90.00
#
_symmetry.space_group_name_H-M   'P 1'
#
loop_
_entity.id
_entity.type
_entity.pdbx_description
1 polymer ?
#
loop_
_entity_poly.entity_id
_entity_poly.type
_entity_poly.pdbx_seq_one_letter_code
_entity_poly.pdbx_strand_id
1 'polypeptide(L)'
;MRSATNSSAEQKDPSVLHRDAPLSVEGRHRLVQRCKTRPIAHVAAEMGISRHCPSRWVNRHRRHGEASLLDRPSVPHHQPTATPAEVVARIERLRRDHKYPARRITPELEADGVRISVRTVGRHLAHLGLNRRRFLDPNDETNRRPRRIAARWPGHMLHLDVKKVGVIPDGGGWRAHGRDSDQARKVERAKNKGARAGYTYMHSAVDGFSRLAYTEALPDEKAVTAIGFLHQARAFLAAHGITHVHRVVTDIQAWCVFPEAGAARPVA
;
A
#
# COMPACT_ATOMS: atom_id res chain seq x y z
N MET A 1 2.72 32.46 -18.14
CA MET A 1 1.31 32.06 -18.37
C MET A 1 1.29 30.85 -19.29
N ARG A 2 1.22 29.64 -18.74
CA ARG A 2 0.86 28.42 -19.47
C ARG A 2 -0.08 27.64 -18.56
N SER A 3 -1.37 27.77 -18.84
CA SER A 3 -2.44 27.11 -18.11
C SER A 3 -2.48 25.64 -18.50
N ALA A 4 -2.14 24.76 -17.56
CA ALA A 4 -2.34 23.33 -17.69
C ALA A 4 -3.82 23.02 -17.46
N THR A 5 -4.50 22.57 -18.51
CA THR A 5 -5.85 22.00 -18.49
C THR A 5 -5.86 20.77 -17.60
N ASN A 6 -6.51 20.87 -16.44
CA ASN A 6 -6.70 19.73 -15.55
C ASN A 6 -7.72 18.77 -16.20
N SER A 7 -7.21 17.60 -16.59
CA SER A 7 -7.96 16.46 -17.08
C SER A 7 -8.99 16.04 -16.03
N SER A 8 -10.25 16.42 -16.25
CA SER A 8 -11.41 15.90 -15.52
C SER A 8 -11.36 14.38 -15.58
N ALA A 9 -11.29 13.76 -14.40
CA ALA A 9 -11.34 12.32 -14.25
C ALA A 9 -12.60 11.79 -14.95
N GLU A 10 -12.36 10.99 -15.98
CA GLU A 10 -13.36 10.30 -16.80
C GLU A 10 -14.27 9.50 -15.87
N GLN A 11 -15.45 10.07 -15.59
CA GLN A 11 -16.55 9.34 -14.97
C GLN A 11 -16.94 8.27 -15.96
N LYS A 12 -16.53 7.03 -15.66
CA LYS A 12 -16.94 5.84 -16.40
C LYS A 12 -18.46 5.78 -16.37
N ASP A 13 -19.07 6.15 -17.48
CA ASP A 13 -20.50 6.10 -17.71
C ASP A 13 -20.97 4.65 -17.42
N PRO A 14 -21.83 4.41 -16.41
CA PRO A 14 -22.25 3.06 -16.03
C PRO A 14 -23.18 2.40 -17.07
N SER A 15 -23.34 2.99 -18.25
CA SER A 15 -24.36 2.65 -19.24
C SER A 15 -23.84 2.09 -20.56
N VAL A 16 -22.61 1.54 -20.62
CA VAL A 16 -22.14 0.88 -21.86
C VAL A 16 -22.79 -0.50 -22.02
N LEU A 17 -24.09 -0.49 -22.32
CA LEU A 17 -24.77 -1.60 -22.98
C LEU A 17 -24.18 -1.70 -24.39
N HIS A 18 -23.84 -2.92 -24.82
CA HIS A 18 -23.41 -3.17 -26.20
C HIS A 18 -24.44 -2.54 -27.16
N ARG A 19 -23.99 -1.89 -28.24
CA ARG A 19 -24.87 -1.19 -29.18
C ARG A 19 -26.02 -2.08 -29.67
N ASP A 20 -25.73 -3.37 -29.82
CA ASP A 20 -26.67 -4.39 -30.31
C ASP A 20 -27.38 -5.18 -29.19
N ALA A 21 -27.30 -4.72 -27.93
CA ALA A 21 -28.02 -5.34 -26.84
C ALA A 21 -29.55 -5.20 -27.07
N PRO A 22 -30.32 -6.31 -27.12
CA PRO A 22 -31.76 -6.28 -27.42
C PRO A 22 -32.59 -5.43 -26.43
N LEU A 23 -32.09 -5.22 -25.22
CA LEU A 23 -32.70 -4.42 -24.16
C LEU A 23 -31.81 -3.23 -23.78
N SER A 24 -31.28 -2.53 -24.78
CA SER A 24 -30.81 -1.15 -24.62
C SER A 24 -31.95 -0.24 -24.12
N VAL A 25 -31.63 0.99 -23.69
CA VAL A 25 -32.64 1.98 -23.26
C VAL A 25 -33.69 2.18 -24.36
N GLU A 26 -33.24 2.31 -25.60
CA GLU A 26 -34.09 2.42 -26.79
C GLU A 26 -34.89 1.13 -27.05
N GLY A 27 -34.28 -0.04 -26.89
CA GLY A 27 -34.98 -1.33 -26.98
C GLY A 27 -36.10 -1.47 -25.96
N ARG A 28 -35.87 -1.03 -24.71
CA ARG A 28 -36.89 -0.98 -23.64
C ARG A 28 -37.99 0.03 -23.96
N HIS A 29 -37.65 1.18 -24.55
CA HIS A 29 -38.63 2.18 -24.97
C HIS A 29 -39.56 1.62 -26.07
N ARG A 30 -39.00 1.02 -27.12
CA ARG A 30 -39.79 0.35 -28.18
C ARG A 30 -40.69 -0.74 -27.65
N LEU A 31 -40.18 -1.56 -26.72
CA LEU A 31 -40.96 -2.58 -26.02
C LEU A 31 -42.18 -1.97 -25.31
N VAL A 32 -42.00 -0.85 -24.59
CA VAL A 32 -43.10 -0.18 -23.88
C VAL A 32 -44.11 0.39 -24.86
N GLN A 33 -43.66 1.02 -25.95
CA GLN A 33 -44.54 1.58 -26.98
C GLN A 33 -45.38 0.49 -27.66
N ARG A 34 -44.78 -0.66 -28.01
CA ARG A 34 -45.51 -1.81 -28.60
C ARG A 34 -46.57 -2.37 -27.65
N CYS A 35 -46.29 -2.36 -26.34
CA CYS A 35 -47.23 -2.82 -25.31
C CYS A 35 -48.42 -1.86 -25.06
N LYS A 36 -48.46 -0.67 -25.70
CA LYS A 36 -49.62 0.25 -25.58
C LYS A 36 -50.82 -0.23 -26.38
N THR A 37 -50.60 -0.85 -27.54
CA THR A 37 -51.66 -1.27 -28.47
C THR A 37 -51.79 -2.79 -28.56
N ARG A 38 -50.81 -3.55 -28.06
CA ARG A 38 -50.74 -5.01 -28.21
C ARG A 38 -50.56 -5.70 -26.85
N PRO A 39 -51.08 -6.93 -26.67
CA PRO A 39 -50.87 -7.71 -25.45
C PRO A 39 -49.38 -7.98 -25.17
N ILE A 40 -49.00 -7.91 -23.89
CA ILE A 40 -47.61 -8.12 -23.42
C ILE A 40 -47.04 -9.47 -23.89
N ALA A 41 -47.85 -10.52 -23.94
CA ALA A 41 -47.42 -11.86 -24.34
C ALA A 41 -46.92 -11.91 -25.81
N HIS A 42 -47.61 -11.20 -26.72
CA HIS A 42 -47.22 -11.16 -28.13
C HIS A 42 -45.91 -10.39 -28.32
N VAL A 43 -45.77 -9.24 -27.66
CA VAL A 43 -44.54 -8.44 -27.72
C VAL A 43 -43.36 -9.21 -27.11
N ALA A 44 -43.58 -9.98 -26.04
CA ALA A 44 -42.56 -10.82 -25.43
C ALA A 44 -42.05 -11.90 -26.39
N ALA A 45 -42.98 -12.58 -27.08
CA ALA A 45 -42.66 -13.63 -28.06
C ALA A 45 -41.88 -13.08 -29.27
N GLU A 46 -42.30 -11.94 -29.84
CA GLU A 46 -41.61 -11.28 -30.95
C GLU A 46 -40.18 -10.86 -30.61
N MET A 47 -39.94 -10.48 -29.36
CA MET A 47 -38.63 -10.04 -28.88
C MET A 47 -37.77 -11.17 -28.29
N GLY A 48 -38.26 -12.42 -28.28
CA GLY A 48 -37.51 -13.55 -27.74
C GLY A 48 -37.20 -13.45 -26.24
N ILE A 49 -38.07 -12.79 -25.45
CA ILE A 49 -37.88 -12.58 -24.02
C ILE A 49 -39.01 -13.15 -23.18
N SER A 50 -38.74 -13.45 -21.91
CA SER A 50 -39.76 -13.95 -20.99
C SER A 50 -40.85 -12.91 -20.74
N ARG A 51 -42.12 -13.33 -20.59
CA ARG A 51 -43.28 -12.45 -20.30
C ARG A 51 -43.05 -11.54 -19.07
N HIS A 52 -42.28 -12.02 -18.09
CA HIS A 52 -41.95 -11.25 -16.89
C HIS A 52 -41.12 -9.99 -17.20
N CYS A 53 -40.23 -10.05 -18.20
CA CYS A 53 -39.34 -8.94 -18.53
C CYS A 53 -40.10 -7.70 -19.06
N PRO A 54 -40.98 -7.79 -20.09
CA PRO A 54 -41.80 -6.67 -20.50
C PRO A 54 -42.77 -6.19 -19.41
N SER A 55 -43.38 -7.11 -18.65
CA SER A 55 -44.28 -6.76 -17.54
C SER A 55 -43.58 -5.84 -16.53
N ARG A 56 -42.34 -6.17 -16.15
CA ARG A 56 -41.51 -5.35 -15.25
C ARG A 56 -41.25 -3.96 -15.83
N TRP A 57 -40.85 -3.86 -17.10
CA TRP A 57 -40.52 -2.58 -17.75
C TRP A 57 -41.75 -1.69 -17.99
N VAL A 58 -42.85 -2.26 -18.46
CA VAL A 58 -44.11 -1.54 -18.67
C VAL A 58 -44.66 -1.01 -17.35
N ASN A 59 -44.71 -1.84 -16.31
CA ASN A 59 -45.18 -1.40 -14.99
C ASN A 59 -44.29 -0.32 -14.40
N ARG A 60 -42.97 -0.41 -14.60
CA ARG A 60 -42.02 0.61 -14.15
C ARG A 60 -42.22 1.93 -14.90
N HIS A 61 -42.33 1.88 -16.23
CA HIS A 61 -42.58 3.06 -17.06
C HIS A 61 -43.90 3.74 -16.69
N ARG A 62 -44.98 2.97 -16.45
CA ARG A 62 -46.26 3.53 -15.97
C ARG A 62 -46.15 4.27 -14.65
N ARG A 63 -45.28 3.84 -13.74
CA ARG A 63 -45.10 4.44 -12.40
C ARG A 63 -44.14 5.63 -12.39
N HIS A 64 -43.15 5.65 -13.28
CA HIS A 64 -41.99 6.53 -13.15
C HIS A 64 -41.53 7.19 -14.46
N GLY A 65 -42.28 7.02 -15.55
CA GLY A 65 -42.00 7.65 -16.85
C GLY A 65 -40.76 7.09 -17.58
N GLU A 66 -40.29 7.83 -18.58
CA GLU A 66 -39.21 7.42 -19.48
C GLU A 66 -37.86 7.23 -18.76
N ALA A 67 -37.54 8.09 -17.80
CA ALA A 67 -36.30 8.01 -17.00
C ALA A 67 -36.14 6.65 -16.29
N SER A 68 -37.23 5.94 -16.06
CA SER A 68 -37.22 4.65 -15.38
C SER A 68 -36.73 3.48 -16.22
N LEU A 69 -36.55 3.68 -17.53
CA LEU A 69 -35.99 2.70 -18.47
C LEU A 69 -34.48 2.58 -18.36
N LEU A 70 -33.82 3.54 -17.69
CA LEU A 70 -32.41 3.44 -17.32
C LEU A 70 -32.20 2.31 -16.30
N ASP A 71 -31.02 1.71 -16.34
CA ASP A 71 -30.63 0.75 -15.31
C ASP A 71 -30.48 1.46 -13.97
N ARG A 72 -31.11 0.86 -12.95
CA ARG A 72 -30.92 1.30 -11.58
C ARG A 72 -29.62 0.73 -11.06
N PRO A 73 -28.93 1.44 -10.15
CA PRO A 73 -27.78 0.87 -9.47
C PRO A 73 -28.19 -0.44 -8.79
N SER A 74 -27.45 -1.52 -9.03
CA SER A 74 -27.65 -2.81 -8.33
C SER A 74 -27.08 -2.80 -6.90
N VAL A 75 -26.99 -1.61 -6.29
CA VAL A 75 -26.40 -1.42 -4.97
C VAL A 75 -27.47 -1.74 -3.92
N PRO A 76 -27.17 -2.55 -2.89
CA PRO A 76 -28.11 -2.81 -1.81
C PRO A 76 -28.62 -1.50 -1.19
N HIS A 77 -29.94 -1.40 -1.02
CA HIS A 77 -30.57 -0.24 -0.37
C HIS A 77 -30.16 -0.07 1.09
N HIS A 78 -29.77 -1.16 1.75
CA HIS A 78 -29.33 -1.17 3.14
C HIS A 78 -28.06 -2.01 3.29
N GLN A 79 -27.04 -1.46 3.96
CA GLN A 79 -25.78 -2.13 4.24
C GLN A 79 -25.46 -1.97 5.73
N PRO A 80 -25.89 -2.91 6.60
CA PRO A 80 -25.75 -2.77 8.06
C PRO A 80 -24.28 -2.75 8.52
N THR A 81 -23.37 -3.30 7.71
CA THR A 81 -21.92 -3.32 7.97
C THR A 81 -21.18 -2.16 7.29
N ALA A 82 -21.91 -1.20 6.69
CA ALA A 82 -21.30 -0.01 6.14
C ALA A 82 -20.62 0.78 7.26
N THR A 83 -19.43 1.27 6.97
CA THR A 83 -18.72 2.15 7.90
C THR A 83 -19.56 3.42 8.11
N PRO A 84 -19.88 3.80 9.36
CA PRO A 84 -20.65 5.01 9.63
C PRO A 84 -19.99 6.25 9.02
N ALA A 85 -20.81 7.18 8.52
CA ALA A 85 -20.33 8.38 7.83
C ALA A 85 -19.40 9.23 8.72
N GLU A 86 -19.68 9.29 10.02
CA GLU A 86 -18.85 9.96 11.03
C GLU A 86 -17.42 9.38 11.12
N VAL A 87 -17.28 8.05 11.00
CA VAL A 87 -15.99 7.35 10.99
C VAL A 87 -15.25 7.65 9.69
N VAL A 88 -15.94 7.71 8.56
CA VAL A 88 -15.33 8.10 7.27
C VAL A 88 -14.82 9.54 7.32
N ALA A 89 -15.62 10.46 7.88
CA ALA A 89 -15.21 11.84 8.11
C ALA A 89 -14.00 11.94 9.05
N ARG A 90 -13.95 11.12 10.11
CA ARG A 90 -12.78 11.04 11.01
C ARG A 90 -11.53 10.54 10.29
N ILE A 91 -11.65 9.50 9.45
CA ILE A 91 -10.56 8.99 8.59
C ILE A 91 -10.03 10.12 7.69
N GLU A 92 -10.93 10.89 7.08
CA GLU A 92 -10.56 12.02 6.23
C GLU A 92 -9.80 13.10 6.99
N ARG A 93 -10.32 13.55 8.14
CA ARG A 93 -9.64 14.57 8.98
C ARG A 93 -8.25 14.12 9.40
N LEU A 94 -8.13 12.92 9.96
CA LEU A 94 -6.83 12.37 10.37
C LEU A 94 -5.85 12.28 9.20
N ARG A 95 -6.36 12.03 7.98
CA ARG A 95 -5.56 12.00 6.78
C ARG A 95 -5.12 13.38 6.31
N ARG A 96 -6.01 14.38 6.30
CA ARG A 96 -5.70 15.73 5.79
C ARG A 96 -4.85 16.52 6.78
N ASP A 97 -5.24 16.53 8.05
CA ASP A 97 -4.64 17.41 9.07
C ASP A 97 -3.28 16.90 9.53
N HIS A 98 -3.15 15.57 9.70
CA HIS A 98 -1.92 14.96 10.24
C HIS A 98 -1.10 14.20 9.19
N LYS A 99 -1.59 14.07 7.95
CA LYS A 99 -1.00 13.25 6.88
C LYS A 99 -0.74 11.79 7.30
N TYR A 100 -1.55 11.26 8.22
CA TYR A 100 -1.38 9.92 8.76
C TYR A 100 -1.69 8.84 7.71
N PRO A 101 -0.86 7.77 7.59
CA PRO A 101 -1.19 6.62 6.75
C PRO A 101 -2.29 5.76 7.39
N ALA A 102 -2.97 4.91 6.61
CA ALA A 102 -4.00 4.00 7.11
C ALA A 102 -3.55 3.20 8.35
N ARG A 103 -2.31 2.69 8.34
CA ARG A 103 -1.70 1.96 9.47
C ARG A 103 -1.61 2.77 10.77
N ARG A 104 -1.55 4.11 10.68
CA ARG A 104 -1.55 5.00 11.85
C ARG A 104 -2.96 5.43 12.20
N ILE A 105 -3.83 5.62 11.22
CA ILE A 105 -5.24 6.00 11.45
C ILE A 105 -5.99 4.90 12.21
N THR A 106 -5.77 3.62 11.88
CA THR A 106 -6.44 2.51 12.56
C THR A 106 -6.31 2.52 14.09
N PRO A 107 -5.10 2.58 14.69
CA PRO A 107 -4.98 2.64 16.15
C PRO A 107 -5.54 3.94 16.77
N GLU A 108 -5.55 5.07 16.04
CA GLU A 108 -6.21 6.29 16.52
C GLU A 108 -7.73 6.11 16.59
N LEU A 109 -8.33 5.45 15.59
CA LEU A 109 -9.75 5.10 15.60
C LEU A 109 -10.08 4.08 16.68
N GLU A 110 -9.20 3.11 16.93
CA GLU A 110 -9.37 2.13 18.00
C GLU A 110 -9.33 2.77 19.38
N ALA A 111 -8.48 3.77 19.59
CA ALA A 111 -8.47 4.59 20.80
C ALA A 111 -9.77 5.40 20.96
N ASP A 112 -10.38 5.83 19.85
CA ASP A 112 -11.71 6.45 19.81
C ASP A 112 -12.86 5.42 19.93
N GLY A 113 -12.57 4.13 20.19
CA GLY A 113 -13.54 3.05 20.38
C GLY A 113 -14.03 2.37 19.08
N VAL A 114 -13.48 2.75 17.93
CA VAL A 114 -13.90 2.27 16.61
C VAL A 114 -12.94 1.21 16.09
N ARG A 115 -13.37 -0.05 16.11
CA ARG A 115 -12.59 -1.16 15.52
C ARG A 115 -12.81 -1.25 14.02
N ILE A 116 -11.77 -0.95 13.25
CA ILE A 116 -11.81 -1.01 11.79
C ILE A 116 -10.49 -1.49 11.21
N SER A 117 -10.54 -2.40 10.22
CA SER A 117 -9.31 -2.94 9.62
C SER A 117 -8.53 -1.86 8.84
N VAL A 118 -7.21 -1.97 8.83
CA VAL A 118 -6.32 -1.11 8.02
C VAL A 118 -6.73 -1.13 6.54
N ARG A 119 -7.19 -2.30 6.04
CA ARG A 119 -7.66 -2.46 4.66
C ARG A 119 -8.93 -1.65 4.39
N THR A 120 -9.86 -1.63 5.32
CA THR A 120 -11.10 -0.83 5.21
C THR A 120 -10.80 0.67 5.22
N VAL A 121 -9.92 1.13 6.12
CA VAL A 121 -9.43 2.52 6.12
C VAL A 121 -8.77 2.85 4.78
N GLY A 122 -7.90 1.98 4.28
CA GLY A 122 -7.26 2.16 2.98
C GLY A 122 -8.25 2.27 1.81
N ARG A 123 -9.33 1.47 1.82
CA ARG A 123 -10.39 1.55 0.81
C ARG A 123 -11.14 2.88 0.86
N HIS A 124 -11.47 3.38 2.05
CA HIS A 124 -12.10 4.70 2.21
C HIS A 124 -11.19 5.82 1.73
N LEU A 125 -9.90 5.77 2.09
CA LEU A 125 -8.92 6.74 1.59
C LEU A 125 -8.78 6.70 0.06
N ALA A 126 -8.85 5.52 -0.56
CA ALA A 126 -8.84 5.39 -2.01
C ALA A 126 -10.10 5.98 -2.65
N HIS A 127 -11.27 5.73 -2.07
CA HIS A 127 -12.53 6.29 -2.54
C HIS A 127 -12.55 7.82 -2.46
N LEU A 128 -11.97 8.39 -1.40
CA LEU A 128 -11.82 9.84 -1.21
C LEU A 128 -10.68 10.46 -2.04
N GLY A 129 -9.90 9.66 -2.79
CA GLY A 129 -8.73 10.16 -3.54
C GLY A 129 -7.51 10.52 -2.67
N LEU A 130 -7.50 10.15 -1.39
CA LEU A 130 -6.47 10.49 -0.40
C LEU A 130 -5.48 9.34 -0.12
N ASN A 131 -5.45 8.32 -0.97
CA ASN A 131 -4.62 7.13 -0.79
C ASN A 131 -3.10 7.44 -0.82
N ARG A 132 -2.65 8.41 -1.62
CA ARG A 132 -1.22 8.73 -1.75
C ARG A 132 -0.85 10.02 -1.03
N ARG A 133 0.24 9.99 -0.26
CA ARG A 133 0.73 11.18 0.49
C ARG A 133 1.17 12.30 -0.44
N ARG A 134 1.78 11.97 -1.59
CA ARG A 134 2.20 12.95 -2.61
C ARG A 134 1.07 13.84 -3.15
N PHE A 135 -0.18 13.42 -3.01
CA PHE A 135 -1.34 14.21 -3.42
C PHE A 135 -1.84 15.15 -2.33
N LEU A 136 -1.30 15.03 -1.11
CA LEU A 136 -1.62 15.86 0.06
C LEU A 136 -0.49 16.86 0.38
N ASP A 137 0.65 16.75 -0.30
CA ASP A 137 1.87 17.49 0.03
C ASP A 137 2.52 18.04 -1.25
N PRO A 138 2.05 19.20 -1.75
CA PRO A 138 2.65 19.85 -2.92
C PRO A 138 4.05 20.41 -2.62
N ASN A 139 4.36 20.70 -1.35
CA ASN A 139 5.55 21.42 -0.91
C ASN A 139 6.61 20.54 -0.22
N ASP A 140 6.36 19.22 -0.10
CA ASP A 140 7.24 18.23 0.55
C ASP A 140 7.61 18.57 2.02
N GLU A 141 6.73 19.30 2.72
CA GLU A 141 6.97 19.69 4.10
C GLU A 141 6.93 18.45 5.01
N THR A 142 8.06 18.18 5.67
CA THR A 142 8.22 16.96 6.46
C THR A 142 7.31 16.97 7.68
N ASN A 143 6.21 16.21 7.63
CA ASN A 143 5.29 16.01 8.77
C ASN A 143 5.91 15.29 10.00
N ARG A 144 7.19 14.93 9.94
CA ARG A 144 7.90 14.30 11.05
C ARG A 144 8.76 15.35 11.73
N ARG A 145 8.40 15.70 12.96
CA ARG A 145 9.34 16.38 13.85
C ARG A 145 10.43 15.37 14.23
N PRO A 146 11.73 15.68 14.02
CA PRO A 146 12.80 14.81 14.49
C PRO A 146 12.63 14.58 15.99
N ARG A 147 12.51 13.31 16.39
CA ARG A 147 12.51 12.93 17.80
C ARG A 147 13.85 12.25 18.08
N ARG A 148 14.48 12.62 19.19
CA ARG A 148 15.68 11.92 19.65
C ARG A 148 15.29 10.51 20.09
N ILE A 149 15.97 9.53 19.53
CA ILE A 149 15.95 8.15 20.01
C ILE A 149 16.99 8.07 21.12
N ALA A 150 16.55 7.88 22.36
CA ALA A 150 17.42 7.84 23.54
C ALA A 150 17.48 6.42 24.12
N ALA A 151 18.64 5.79 23.99
CA ALA A 151 18.96 4.59 24.75
C ALA A 151 19.35 4.99 26.20
N ARG A 152 19.10 4.11 27.17
CA ARG A 152 19.19 4.44 28.60
C ARG A 152 20.20 3.58 29.36
N TRP A 153 20.48 2.38 28.86
CA TRP A 153 21.46 1.45 29.38
C TRP A 153 21.96 0.54 28.23
N PRO A 154 23.11 -0.13 28.38
CA PRO A 154 23.61 -1.07 27.38
C PRO A 154 22.57 -2.15 27.08
N GLY A 155 22.26 -2.40 25.81
CA GLY A 155 21.22 -3.36 25.39
C GLY A 155 19.80 -2.80 25.40
N HIS A 156 19.57 -1.55 25.81
CA HIS A 156 18.23 -0.93 25.74
C HIS A 156 17.70 -0.89 24.30
N MET A 157 18.57 -0.65 23.33
CA MET A 157 18.18 -0.49 21.94
C MET A 157 19.31 -0.87 20.99
N LEU A 158 19.13 -1.91 20.20
CA LEU A 158 20.08 -2.34 19.19
C LEU A 158 19.64 -1.82 17.82
N HIS A 159 20.47 -1.00 17.18
CA HIS A 159 20.22 -0.50 15.83
C HIS A 159 20.83 -1.45 14.81
N LEU A 160 20.02 -2.01 13.91
CA LEU A 160 20.49 -2.81 12.79
C LEU A 160 20.37 -2.02 11.49
N ASP A 161 21.42 -2.06 10.69
CA ASP A 161 21.48 -1.49 9.34
C ASP A 161 22.16 -2.48 8.39
N VAL A 162 21.71 -2.49 7.14
CA VAL A 162 22.36 -3.25 6.06
C VAL A 162 22.77 -2.28 4.97
N LYS A 163 24.07 -2.10 4.83
CA LYS A 163 24.63 -1.23 3.79
C LYS A 163 25.11 -2.03 2.60
N LYS A 164 24.46 -1.84 1.45
CA LYS A 164 24.94 -2.32 0.16
C LYS A 164 26.08 -1.44 -0.35
N VAL A 165 27.27 -2.03 -0.50
CA VAL A 165 28.48 -1.35 -0.98
C VAL A 165 28.99 -2.05 -2.23
N GLY A 166 29.41 -1.28 -3.24
CA GLY A 166 30.02 -1.84 -4.44
C GLY A 166 31.42 -2.39 -4.12
N VAL A 167 31.72 -3.61 -4.59
CA VAL A 167 33.04 -4.22 -4.42
C VAL A 167 34.08 -3.38 -5.16
N ILE A 168 35.17 -3.04 -4.46
CA ILE A 168 36.33 -2.42 -5.07
C ILE A 168 37.13 -3.53 -5.76
N PRO A 169 37.42 -3.43 -7.07
CA PRO A 169 38.22 -4.43 -7.77
C PRO A 169 39.63 -4.56 -7.19
N ASP A 170 40.21 -5.75 -7.30
CA ASP A 170 41.60 -5.99 -6.94
C ASP A 170 42.53 -5.03 -7.71
N GLY A 171 43.41 -4.37 -6.95
CA GLY A 171 44.26 -3.30 -7.46
C GLY A 171 43.67 -1.90 -7.36
N GLY A 172 42.43 -1.70 -6.88
CA GLY A 172 41.86 -0.37 -6.61
C GLY A 172 41.17 0.27 -7.82
N GLY A 173 40.21 1.16 -7.53
CA GLY A 173 39.44 1.87 -8.55
C GLY A 173 40.06 3.21 -8.97
N TRP A 174 39.29 4.01 -9.71
CA TRP A 174 39.70 5.35 -10.14
C TRP A 174 40.13 6.29 -9.00
N ARG A 175 39.71 6.03 -7.75
CA ARG A 175 40.15 6.79 -6.57
C ARG A 175 41.62 6.55 -6.23
N ALA A 176 42.16 5.37 -6.54
CA ALA A 176 43.57 5.04 -6.32
C ALA A 176 44.46 5.46 -7.50
N HIS A 177 43.94 5.34 -8.73
CA HIS A 177 44.75 5.51 -9.95
C HIS A 177 44.42 6.77 -10.77
N GLY A 178 43.43 7.56 -10.35
CA GLY A 178 42.88 8.66 -11.14
C GLY A 178 41.80 8.20 -12.13
N ARG A 179 40.90 9.13 -12.51
CA ARG A 179 39.74 8.86 -13.39
C ARG A 179 40.14 8.41 -14.80
N ASP A 180 41.31 8.81 -15.28
CA ASP A 180 41.77 8.54 -16.65
C ASP A 180 42.84 7.45 -16.75
N SER A 181 43.11 6.72 -15.65
CA SER A 181 44.05 5.62 -15.66
C SER A 181 43.57 4.45 -16.52
N ASP A 182 44.53 3.68 -17.02
CA ASP A 182 44.23 2.46 -17.77
C ASP A 182 43.50 1.41 -16.92
N GLN A 183 43.72 1.40 -15.60
CA GLN A 183 42.93 0.59 -14.65
C GLN A 183 41.47 1.05 -14.55
N ALA A 184 41.21 2.37 -14.45
CA ALA A 184 39.84 2.89 -14.45
C ALA A 184 39.12 2.58 -15.78
N ARG A 185 39.82 2.74 -16.91
CA ARG A 185 39.31 2.40 -18.25
C ARG A 185 39.09 0.90 -18.42
N LYS A 186 39.92 0.04 -17.83
CA LYS A 186 39.75 -1.43 -17.85
C LYS A 186 38.51 -1.85 -17.08
N VAL A 187 38.25 -1.24 -15.91
CA VAL A 187 37.04 -1.49 -15.11
C VAL A 187 35.78 -0.99 -15.84
N GLU A 188 35.81 0.19 -16.45
CA GLU A 188 34.73 0.72 -17.31
C GLU A 188 34.45 -0.20 -18.51
N ARG A 189 35.49 -0.64 -19.24
CA ARG A 189 35.35 -1.58 -20.36
C ARG A 189 34.77 -2.92 -19.91
N ALA A 190 35.15 -3.42 -18.73
CA ALA A 190 34.57 -4.64 -18.16
C ALA A 190 33.08 -4.48 -17.83
N LYS A 191 32.68 -3.34 -17.24
CA LYS A 191 31.26 -3.00 -17.00
C LYS A 191 30.45 -2.96 -18.30
N ASN A 192 30.97 -2.32 -19.34
CA ASN A 192 30.31 -2.22 -20.64
C ASN A 192 30.21 -3.58 -21.36
N LYS A 193 31.11 -4.53 -21.07
CA LYS A 193 31.03 -5.94 -21.51
C LYS A 193 30.10 -6.81 -20.65
N GLY A 194 29.37 -6.22 -19.70
CA GLY A 194 28.39 -6.92 -18.87
C GLY A 194 28.94 -7.50 -17.56
N ALA A 195 30.23 -7.28 -17.23
CA ALA A 195 30.76 -7.66 -15.93
C ALA A 195 30.18 -6.74 -14.85
N ARG A 196 29.24 -7.26 -14.05
CA ARG A 196 28.74 -6.54 -12.88
C ARG A 196 29.77 -6.71 -11.75
N ALA A 197 30.40 -5.61 -11.34
CA ALA A 197 31.11 -5.59 -10.07
C ALA A 197 30.14 -6.06 -8.97
N GLY A 198 30.57 -7.05 -8.18
CA GLY A 198 29.74 -7.59 -7.10
C GLY A 198 29.33 -6.50 -6.10
N TYR A 199 28.32 -6.81 -5.30
CA TYR A 199 27.99 -6.02 -4.13
C TYR A 199 28.36 -6.82 -2.89
N THR A 200 28.90 -6.13 -1.89
CA THR A 200 29.06 -6.64 -0.53
C THR A 200 28.03 -5.96 0.35
N TYR A 201 27.41 -6.71 1.24
CA TYR A 201 26.39 -6.21 2.15
C TYR A 201 26.99 -6.16 3.55
N MET A 202 27.20 -4.97 4.08
CA MET A 202 27.69 -4.77 5.44
C MET A 202 26.49 -4.76 6.37
N HIS A 203 26.32 -5.85 7.11
CA HIS A 203 25.33 -5.93 8.18
C HIS A 203 25.96 -5.36 9.44
N SER A 204 25.35 -4.33 10.03
CA SER A 204 25.87 -3.64 11.20
C SER A 204 24.84 -3.64 12.32
N ALA A 205 25.31 -3.90 13.54
CA ALA A 205 24.53 -3.87 14.76
C ALA A 205 25.23 -2.94 15.74
N VAL A 206 24.53 -1.89 16.20
CA VAL A 206 25.12 -0.88 17.09
C VAL A 206 24.22 -0.69 18.31
N ASP A 207 24.77 -0.91 19.50
CA ASP A 207 24.05 -0.59 20.73
C ASP A 207 23.86 0.93 20.86
N GLY A 208 22.63 1.33 21.16
CA GLY A 208 22.23 2.72 21.21
C GLY A 208 22.82 3.48 22.40
N PHE A 209 23.28 2.79 23.45
CA PHE A 209 23.83 3.41 24.66
C PHE A 209 25.35 3.34 24.70
N SER A 210 25.92 2.13 24.70
CA SER A 210 27.37 1.91 24.79
C SER A 210 28.10 2.24 23.49
N ARG A 211 27.37 2.36 22.37
CA ARG A 211 27.92 2.53 21.02
C ARG A 211 28.80 1.36 20.56
N LEU A 212 28.79 0.24 21.28
CA LEU A 212 29.44 -0.99 20.85
C LEU A 212 28.83 -1.45 19.52
N ALA A 213 29.69 -1.67 18.53
CA ALA A 213 29.30 -2.01 17.18
C ALA A 213 29.85 -3.37 16.77
N TYR A 214 29.03 -4.13 16.05
CA TYR A 214 29.40 -5.39 15.41
C TYR A 214 29.01 -5.32 13.95
N THR A 215 29.91 -5.72 13.05
CA THR A 215 29.70 -5.62 11.60
C THR A 215 30.25 -6.83 10.88
N GLU A 216 29.46 -7.39 9.96
CA GLU A 216 29.86 -8.50 9.10
C GLU A 216 29.62 -8.14 7.62
N ALA A 217 30.55 -8.56 6.76
CA ALA A 217 30.39 -8.50 5.32
C ALA A 217 29.76 -9.81 4.84
N LEU A 218 28.49 -9.75 4.42
CA LEU A 218 27.70 -10.91 4.00
C LEU A 218 27.32 -10.82 2.51
N PRO A 219 26.97 -11.96 1.88
CA PRO A 219 26.76 -12.02 0.43
C PRO A 219 25.44 -11.41 -0.05
N ASP A 220 24.44 -11.22 0.84
CA ASP A 220 23.15 -10.61 0.49
C ASP A 220 22.46 -9.91 1.67
N GLU A 221 21.35 -9.21 1.38
CA GLU A 221 20.48 -8.50 2.33
C GLU A 221 19.19 -9.27 2.67
N LYS A 222 19.15 -10.58 2.44
CA LYS A 222 17.94 -11.38 2.64
C LYS A 222 17.63 -11.55 4.13
N ALA A 223 16.37 -11.81 4.43
CA ALA A 223 15.88 -12.03 5.79
C ALA A 223 16.65 -13.14 6.52
N VAL A 224 16.93 -14.27 5.85
CA VAL A 224 17.68 -15.39 6.44
C VAL A 224 19.08 -14.96 6.89
N THR A 225 19.78 -14.23 6.03
CA THR A 225 21.13 -13.69 6.30
C THR A 225 21.11 -12.67 7.43
N ALA A 226 20.13 -11.75 7.44
CA ALA A 226 19.97 -10.75 8.49
C ALA A 226 19.63 -11.38 9.86
N ILE A 227 18.83 -12.45 9.87
CA ILE A 227 18.53 -13.22 11.10
C ILE A 227 19.80 -13.91 11.61
N GLY A 228 20.56 -14.57 10.74
CA GLY A 228 21.84 -15.18 11.09
C GLY A 228 22.81 -14.18 11.72
N PHE A 229 23.00 -13.04 11.05
CA PHE A 229 23.79 -11.92 11.56
C PHE A 229 23.32 -11.46 12.95
N LEU A 230 22.01 -11.33 13.18
CA LEU A 230 21.50 -10.92 14.48
C LEU A 230 21.84 -11.92 15.59
N HIS A 231 21.81 -13.23 15.30
CA HIS A 231 22.24 -14.24 16.28
C HIS A 231 23.72 -14.08 16.64
N GLN A 232 24.58 -13.88 15.64
CA GLN A 232 26.02 -13.64 15.85
C GLN A 232 26.27 -12.33 16.60
N ALA A 233 25.57 -11.25 16.23
CA ALA A 233 25.64 -9.96 16.90
C ALA A 233 25.24 -10.06 18.37
N ARG A 234 24.18 -10.82 18.69
CA ARG A 234 23.75 -11.05 20.07
C ARG A 234 24.79 -11.84 20.86
N ALA A 235 25.43 -12.85 20.26
CA ALA A 235 26.50 -13.59 20.90
C ALA A 235 27.72 -12.69 21.18
N PHE A 236 28.10 -11.85 20.22
CA PHE A 236 29.16 -10.85 20.38
C PHE A 236 28.84 -9.86 21.51
N LEU A 237 27.63 -9.29 21.52
CA LEU A 237 27.19 -8.36 22.57
C LEU A 237 27.20 -9.01 23.95
N ALA A 238 26.75 -10.27 24.05
CA ALA A 238 26.75 -11.02 25.30
C ALA A 238 28.18 -11.25 25.82
N ALA A 239 29.14 -11.54 24.94
CA ALA A 239 30.56 -11.66 25.29
C ALA A 239 31.15 -10.33 25.83
N HIS A 240 30.53 -9.19 25.50
CA HIS A 240 30.91 -7.86 25.98
C HIS A 240 30.01 -7.35 27.12
N GLY A 241 29.32 -8.25 27.82
CA GLY A 241 28.52 -7.93 29.01
C GLY A 241 27.10 -7.42 28.73
N ILE A 242 26.67 -7.35 27.46
CA ILE A 242 25.31 -6.99 27.06
C ILE A 242 24.52 -8.27 26.79
N THR A 243 23.98 -8.87 27.85
CA THR A 243 23.29 -10.17 27.78
C THR A 243 21.83 -10.09 27.32
N HIS A 244 21.23 -8.90 27.41
CA HIS A 244 19.83 -8.68 27.07
C HIS A 244 19.66 -7.50 26.11
N VAL A 245 18.87 -7.71 25.05
CA VAL A 245 18.48 -6.67 24.09
C VAL A 245 16.98 -6.45 24.23
N HIS A 246 16.58 -5.28 24.71
CA HIS A 246 15.15 -4.97 24.92
C HIS A 246 14.41 -4.69 23.62
N ARG A 247 15.08 -4.03 22.67
CA ARG A 247 14.47 -3.55 21.43
C ARG A 247 15.48 -3.59 20.31
N VAL A 248 15.02 -4.05 19.16
CA VAL A 248 15.74 -3.95 17.89
C VAL A 248 15.08 -2.85 17.07
N VAL A 249 15.88 -1.90 16.59
CA VAL A 249 15.44 -0.82 15.72
C VAL A 249 16.09 -1.00 14.37
N THR A 250 15.24 -1.05 13.35
CA THR A 250 15.66 -1.18 11.96
C THR A 250 14.93 -0.11 11.15
N ASP A 251 15.58 0.43 10.13
CA ASP A 251 15.01 1.41 9.20
C ASP A 251 14.33 0.76 7.99
N ILE A 252 14.47 -0.56 7.84
CA ILE A 252 13.79 -1.38 6.84
C ILE A 252 12.26 -1.35 7.05
N GLN A 253 11.55 -1.00 5.98
CA GLN A 253 10.08 -0.94 5.95
C GLN A 253 9.38 -2.31 5.99
N ALA A 254 10.13 -3.41 6.12
CA ALA A 254 9.62 -4.78 6.17
C ALA A 254 9.88 -5.37 7.56
N TRP A 255 8.83 -5.97 8.11
CA TRP A 255 8.71 -6.44 9.48
C TRP A 255 9.71 -7.56 9.82
N CYS A 256 10.40 -7.43 10.94
CA CYS A 256 10.82 -8.59 11.75
C CYS A 256 9.90 -8.65 12.97
N VAL A 257 8.90 -9.54 12.94
CA VAL A 257 8.18 -9.93 14.16
C VAL A 257 9.09 -10.93 14.87
N PHE A 258 9.51 -10.60 16.09
CA PHE A 258 10.21 -11.55 16.96
C PHE A 258 9.16 -12.36 17.72
N PRO A 259 9.17 -13.71 17.65
CA PRO A 259 8.48 -14.50 18.64
C PRO A 259 9.20 -14.30 19.98
N GLU A 260 8.45 -13.94 21.02
CA GLU A 260 8.96 -13.91 22.38
C GLU A 260 9.57 -15.28 22.70
N ALA A 261 10.87 -15.30 23.02
CA ALA A 261 11.47 -16.47 23.63
C ALA A 261 10.84 -16.63 25.01
N GLY A 262 10.04 -17.68 25.18
CA GLY A 262 9.33 -17.99 26.41
C GLY A 262 10.25 -17.94 27.62
N ALA A 263 9.89 -17.11 28.59
CA ALA A 263 10.43 -17.19 29.94
C ALA A 263 9.98 -18.52 30.54
N ALA A 264 10.88 -19.49 30.64
CA ALA A 264 10.72 -20.62 31.52
C ALA A 264 10.62 -20.08 32.95
N ARG A 265 9.41 -20.11 33.53
CA ARG A 265 9.22 -19.92 34.97
C ARG A 265 9.72 -21.18 35.68
N PRO A 266 10.53 -21.06 36.75
CA PRO A 266 10.79 -22.20 37.60
C PRO A 266 9.50 -22.59 38.31
N VAL A 267 9.17 -23.88 38.24
CA VAL A 267 8.13 -24.51 39.04
C VAL A 267 8.65 -24.59 40.47
N ALA A 268 7.91 -23.98 41.40
CA ALA A 268 7.87 -24.35 42.81
C ALA A 268 6.39 -24.38 43.19
#